data_AF-A0A7Y5BKS4-F1
#
_entry.id   AF-A0A7Y5BKS4-F1
#
_cell.length_a   1.000
_cell.length_b   1.000
_cell.length_c   1.000
_cell.angle_alpha   90.00
_cell.angle_beta   90.00
_cell.angle_gamma   90.00
#
_symmetry.space_group_name_H-M   'P 1'
#
loop_
_entity.id
_entity.type
_entity.pdbx_description
1 polymer ?
#
loop_
_entity_poly.entity_id
_entity_poly.type
_entity_poly.pdbx_seq_one_letter_code
_entity_poly.pdbx_strand_id
1 'polypeptide(L)' 'EQLMFAGLTRELISIYEDSEELIKLNAYVKGSDPKTDISIEKKNIIDEFLKQKIEERSSYTATLSSLKNIFKENKEEVF' A
#
# COMPACT_ATOMS: atom_id res chain seq x y z
N GLU A 1 -7.78 -14.90 7.13
CA GLU A 1 -7.64 -13.43 7.10
C GLU A 1 -6.24 -12.95 6.68
N GLN A 2 -5.17 -13.32 7.38
CA GLN A 2 -3.82 -12.77 7.11
C GLN A 2 -3.34 -13.03 5.67
N LEU A 3 -3.56 -14.24 5.16
CA LEU A 3 -3.24 -14.62 3.77
C LEU A 3 -3.95 -13.74 2.74
N MET A 4 -5.19 -13.32 3.03
CA MET A 4 -5.96 -12.46 2.14
C MET A 4 -5.33 -11.06 2.07
N PHE A 5 -5.08 -10.42 3.22
CA PHE A 5 -4.45 -9.10 3.26
C PHE A 5 -3.02 -9.10 2.67
N ALA A 6 -2.25 -10.17 2.92
CA ALA A 6 -0.93 -10.34 2.32
C ALA A 6 -1.01 -10.51 0.79
N GLY A 7 -2.01 -11.25 0.30
CA GLY A 7 -2.27 -11.42 -1.13
C GLY A 7 -2.62 -10.09 -1.81
N LEU A 8 -3.56 -9.35 -1.23
CA LEU A 8 -3.96 -8.02 -1.72
C LEU A 8 -2.79 -7.04 -1.73
N THR A 9 -1.99 -6.99 -0.66
CA THR A 9 -0.83 -6.10 -0.59
C THR A 9 0.18 -6.43 -1.69
N ARG A 10 0.43 -7.72 -1.94
CA ARG A 10 1.33 -8.18 -3.01
C ARG A 10 0.80 -7.84 -4.40
N GLU A 11 -0.51 -7.98 -4.62
CA GLU A 11 -1.15 -7.59 -5.88
C GLU A 11 -0.95 -6.10 -6.14
N LEU A 12 -1.18 -5.24 -5.13
CA LEU A 12 -0.99 -3.79 -5.25
C LEU A 12 0.47 -3.42 -5.52
N ILE A 13 1.44 -4.08 -4.87
CA ILE A 13 2.86 -3.87 -5.14
C ILE A 13 3.17 -4.19 -6.60
N SER A 14 2.74 -5.36 -7.09
CA SER A 14 2.97 -5.78 -8.48
C SER A 14 2.37 -4.80 -9.48
N ILE A 15 1.13 -4.36 -9.27
CA ILE A 15 0.44 -3.42 -10.16
C ILE A 15 1.15 -2.06 -10.19
N TYR A 16 1.60 -1.58 -9.02
CA TYR A 16 2.37 -0.35 -8.97
C TYR A 16 3.71 -0.49 -9.71
N GLU A 17 4.44 -1.59 -9.52
CA GLU A 17 5.70 -1.85 -10.22
C GLU A 17 5.51 -1.90 -11.74
N ASP A 18 4.47 -2.59 -12.22
CA ASP A 18 4.15 -2.68 -13.65
C ASP A 18 3.78 -1.32 -14.27
N SER A 19 3.21 -0.40 -13.48
CA SER A 19 2.79 0.94 -13.91
C SER A 19 3.80 2.04 -13.58
N GLU A 20 4.90 1.72 -12.91
CA GLU A 20 5.82 2.70 -12.33
C GLU A 20 6.45 3.61 -13.38
N GLU A 21 6.83 3.05 -14.54
CA GLU A 21 7.41 3.80 -15.64
C GLU A 21 6.43 4.85 -16.20
N LEU A 22 5.18 4.45 -16.42
CA LEU A 22 4.12 5.34 -16.90
C LEU A 22 3.84 6.46 -15.91
N ILE A 23 3.84 6.16 -14.61
CA ILE A 23 3.66 7.15 -13.55
C ILE A 23 4.85 8.13 -13.53
N LYS A 24 6.09 7.62 -13.56
CA LYS A 24 7.32 8.44 -13.54
C LYS A 24 7.40 9.40 -14.74
N LEU A 25 6.94 8.96 -15.92
CA LEU A 25 6.90 9.78 -17.13
C LEU A 25 5.69 10.73 -17.20
N ASN A 26 4.83 10.76 -16.18
CA ASN A 26 3.54 11.48 -16.19
C ASN A 26 2.63 11.06 -17.37
N ALA A 27 2.78 9.82 -17.86
CA ALA A 27 1.99 9.25 -18.95
C ALA A 27 0.75 8.48 -18.45
N TYR A 28 0.68 8.15 -17.16
CA TYR A 28 -0.48 7.50 -16.55
C TYR A 28 -1.63 8.50 -16.32
N VAL A 29 -2.85 8.10 -16.71
CA VAL A 29 -4.07 8.89 -16.52
C VAL A 29 -4.94 8.26 -15.45
N LYS A 30 -5.19 8.99 -14.36
CA LYS A 30 -6.09 8.56 -13.28
C LYS A 30 -7.48 8.20 -13.82
N GLY A 31 -8.05 7.10 -13.35
CA GLY A 31 -9.34 6.57 -13.79
C GLY A 31 -9.26 5.62 -14.98
N SER A 32 -8.06 5.42 -15.57
CA SER A 32 -7.87 4.49 -16.70
C SER A 32 -7.89 3.04 -16.25
N ASP A 33 -7.31 2.74 -15.09
CA ASP A 33 -7.35 1.42 -14.48
C ASP A 33 -7.62 1.56 -12.97
N PRO A 34 -8.79 1.11 -12.47
CA PRO A 34 -9.13 1.25 -11.06
C PRO A 34 -8.15 0.58 -10.12
N LYS A 35 -7.49 -0.51 -10.53
CA LYS A 35 -6.54 -1.21 -9.66
C LYS A 35 -5.23 -0.44 -9.53
N THR A 36 -4.76 0.16 -10.62
CA THR A 36 -3.58 1.02 -10.65
C THR A 36 -3.82 2.31 -9.87
N ASP A 37 -5.03 2.88 -9.94
CA ASP A 37 -5.40 4.00 -9.08
C ASP A 37 -5.30 3.64 -7.60
N ILE A 38 -5.82 2.47 -7.20
CA ILE A 38 -5.73 1.98 -5.82
C ILE A 38 -4.27 1.70 -5.43
N SER A 39 -3.46 1.12 -6.33
CA SER A 39 -2.05 0.86 -6.03
C SER A 39 -1.25 2.15 -5.82
N ILE A 40 -1.54 3.18 -6.62
CA ILE A 40 -0.97 4.53 -6.45
C ILE A 40 -1.42 5.15 -5.12
N GLU A 41 -2.71 5.07 -4.78
CA GLU A 41 -3.25 5.60 -3.53
C GLU A 41 -2.61 4.94 -2.31
N LYS A 42 -2.47 3.60 -2.34
CA LYS A 42 -1.93 2.82 -1.21
C LYS A 42 -0.42 2.75 -1.19
N LYS A 43 0.29 3.21 -2.23
CA LYS A 43 1.76 3.10 -2.34
C LYS A 43 2.48 3.64 -1.11
N ASN A 44 2.12 4.85 -0.67
CA ASN A 44 2.77 5.48 0.47
C ASN A 44 2.57 4.66 1.76
N ILE A 45 1.36 4.16 2.00
CA ILE A 45 1.06 3.39 3.21
C ILE A 45 1.77 2.03 3.18
N ILE A 46 1.84 1.39 2.00
CA ILE A 46 2.57 0.13 1.80
C ILE A 46 4.08 0.36 2.03
N ASP A 47 4.66 1.45 1.52
CA ASP A 47 6.07 1.75 1.71
C ASP A 47 6.42 1.98 3.19
N GLU A 48 5.58 2.71 3.91
CA GLU A 48 5.75 2.89 5.36
C GLU A 48 5.59 1.57 6.14
N PHE A 49 4.74 0.65 5.67
CA PHE A 49 4.65 -0.68 6.25
C PHE A 49 5.90 -1.55 5.98
N LEU A 50 6.52 -1.42 4.81
CA LEU A 50 7.69 -2.21 4.42
C LEU A 50 9.01 -1.66 4.96
N LYS A 51 9.08 -0.35 5.23
CA LYS A 51 10.26 0.29 5.81
C LYS A 51 10.23 0.17 7.34
N GLN A 52 11.37 -0.21 7.91
CA GLN A 52 11.50 -0.37 9.36
C GLN A 52 12.89 0.12 9.80
N LYS A 53 12.97 0.83 10.93
CA LYS A 53 14.26 1.24 11.49
C LYS A 53 14.98 0.04 12.13
N ILE A 54 16.30 0.13 12.26
CA ILE A 54 17.13 -0.97 12.80
C ILE A 54 16.76 -1.27 14.26
N GLU A 55 16.49 -0.24 15.04
CA GLU A 55 16.10 -0.31 16.45
C GLU A 55 14.61 -0.67 16.66
N GLU A 56 13.79 -0.58 15.62
CA GLU A 56 12.37 -0.84 15.71
C GLU A 56 12.11 -2.35 15.80
N ARG A 57 11.28 -2.76 16.75
CA ARG A 57 10.85 -4.15 16.90
C ARG A 57 9.36 -4.25 16.65
N SER A 58 8.97 -5.10 15.71
CA SER A 58 7.57 -5.46 15.52
C SER A 58 7.32 -6.90 15.98
N SER A 59 6.30 -7.07 16.81
CA SER A 59 5.77 -8.40 17.13
C SER A 59 4.87 -8.87 15.99
N TYR A 60 4.64 -10.17 15.90
CA TYR A 60 3.74 -10.73 14.90
C TYR A 60 2.33 -10.11 14.93
N THR A 61 1.77 -9.89 16.13
CA THR A 61 0.44 -9.28 16.30
C THR A 61 0.43 -7.81 15.89
N ALA A 62 1.52 -7.08 16.17
CA ALA A 62 1.69 -5.70 15.72
C ALA A 62 1.79 -5.63 14.18
N THR A 63 2.63 -6.46 13.55
CA THR A 63 2.78 -6.51 12.09
C THR A 63 1.46 -6.82 11.39
N LEU A 64 0.67 -7.76 11.94
CA LEU A 64 -0.65 -8.07 11.39
C LEU A 64 -1.64 -6.92 11.50
N SER A 65 -1.56 -6.15 12.59
CA SER A 65 -2.40 -4.98 12.78
C SER A 65 -2.02 -3.89 11.77
N SER A 66 -0.72 -3.66 11.56
CA SER A 66 -0.22 -2.73 10.55
C SER A 66 -0.61 -3.16 9.13
N LEU A 67 -0.51 -4.46 8.80
CA LEU A 67 -0.93 -5.00 7.51
C LEU A 67 -2.43 -4.76 7.25
N LYS A 68 -3.28 -4.93 8.27
CA LYS A 68 -4.72 -4.64 8.17
C LYS A 68 -4.99 -3.14 8.00
N ASN A 69 -4.18 -2.29 8.63
CA ASN A 69 -4.34 -0.83 8.56
C ASN A 69 -4.07 -0.27 7.16
N ILE A 70 -3.33 -0.96 6.29
CA ILE A 70 -3.15 -0.57 4.87
C ILE A 70 -4.50 -0.37 4.16
N PHE A 71 -5.51 -1.15 4.55
CA PHE A 71 -6.83 -1.15 3.93
C PHE A 71 -7.91 -0.44 4.75
N LYS A 72 -7.56 0.16 5.90
CA LYS A 72 -8.52 1.00 6.63
C LYS A 72 -8.59 2.38 5.99
N GLU A 73 -9.79 2.91 5.81
CA GLU A 73 -9.99 4.29 5.39
C GLU A 73 -9.55 5.24 6.51
N ASN A 74 -8.69 6.22 6.17
CA ASN A 74 -8.37 7.33 7.06
C ASN A 74 -9.62 8.20 7.23
N LYS A 75 -10.47 7.87 8.21
CA LYS A 75 -11.31 8.87 8.86
C LYS A 75 -10.46 9.63 9.87
N GLU A 76 -9.57 10.47 9.36
CA GLU A 76 -9.09 11.62 10.14
C GLU A 76 -9.73 12.86 9.51
N GLU A 77 -10.96 13.14 9.93
CA GLU A 77 -11.45 14.52 9.97
C GLU A 77 -10.45 15.30 10.84
N VAL A 78 -9.67 16.14 10.18
CA VAL A 78 -8.83 17.13 10.84
C VAL A 78 -9.77 18.11 11.54
N PHE A 79 -9.71 18.14 12.87
CA PHE A 79 -10.34 19.15 13.74
C PHE A 79 -9.75 20.55 13.50
#